data_AF-A0A7S0CY97-F1
#
_entry.id   AF-A0A7S0CY97-F1
#
_cell.length_a   1.000
_cell.length_b   1.000
_cell.length_c   1.000
_cell.angle_alpha   90.00
_cell.angle_beta   90.00
_cell.angle_gamma   90.00
#
_symmetry.space_group_name_H-M   'P 1'
#
loop_
_entity.id
_entity.type
_entity.pdbx_description
1 polymer ?
#
loop_
_entity_poly.entity_id
_entity_poly.type
_entity_poly.pdbx_seq_one_letter_code
_entity_poly.pdbx_strand_id
1 'polypeptide(L)'
;ELAALQRLDCDRAYLVMSWIHALVVARAEETEGLRVPPPVLSRVYQTLSDGMLGFNQADKLAKTPFPMPYAQMLTVLLLVFNVTLPVMIAGNVNALWLAIVMNVVSVVAYQGLNETARELEDPFKPTHANDLGLPQLQAMFNSKVRAATPGASAQIDQLEQM
;
A
#
# COMPACT_ATOMS: atom_id res chain seq x y z
N GLU A 1 -0.91 24.90 11.33
CA GLU A 1 -0.79 23.56 11.94
C GLU A 1 0.16 22.61 11.21
N LEU A 2 0.08 22.46 9.88
CA LEU A 2 0.99 21.59 9.10
C LEU A 2 2.50 21.86 9.34
N ALA A 3 2.90 23.12 9.48
CA ALA A 3 4.29 23.50 9.78
C ALA A 3 4.75 23.11 11.20
N ALA A 4 3.82 23.01 12.16
CA ALA A 4 4.13 22.52 13.51
C ALA A 4 4.27 21.00 13.53
N LEU A 5 3.44 20.30 12.74
CA LEU A 5 3.54 18.85 12.56
C LEU A 5 4.81 18.43 11.81
N GLN A 6 5.34 19.25 10.91
CA GLN A 6 6.63 19.01 10.25
C GLN A 6 7.84 19.16 11.19
N ARG A 7 7.71 19.84 12.34
CA ARG A 7 8.78 19.97 13.33
C ARG A 7 8.88 18.75 14.24
N LEU A 8 7.79 17.99 14.36
CA LEU A 8 7.77 16.72 15.07
C LEU A 8 8.26 15.68 14.06
N ASP A 9 9.52 15.25 14.20
CA ASP A 9 10.13 14.19 13.39
C ASP A 9 9.52 12.83 13.77
N CYS A 10 8.21 12.69 13.59
CA CYS A 10 7.44 11.51 13.95
C CYS A 10 6.47 11.11 12.85
N ASP A 11 6.15 9.83 12.81
CA ASP A 11 5.17 9.30 11.89
C ASP A 11 3.77 9.85 12.22
N ARG A 12 3.14 10.49 11.23
CA ARG A 12 1.84 11.14 11.39
C ARG A 12 0.75 10.16 11.81
N ALA A 13 0.80 8.92 11.34
CA ALA A 13 -0.18 7.90 11.70
C ALA A 13 -0.13 7.60 13.21
N TYR A 14 1.08 7.50 13.76
CA TYR A 14 1.30 7.28 15.19
C TYR A 14 0.85 8.48 16.04
N LEU A 15 1.05 9.69 15.56
CA LEU A 15 0.58 10.89 16.25
C LEU A 15 -0.95 10.93 16.33
N VAL A 16 -1.64 10.71 15.21
CA VAL A 16 -3.11 10.62 15.19
C VAL A 16 -3.60 9.51 16.12
N MET A 17 -2.93 8.36 16.12
CA MET A 17 -3.24 7.25 17.00
C MET A 17 -3.16 7.63 18.48
N SER A 18 -2.11 8.36 18.86
CA SER A 18 -1.94 8.87 20.23
C SER A 18 -3.06 9.82 20.64
N TRP A 19 -3.54 10.67 19.72
CA TRP A 19 -4.66 11.57 19.98
C TRP A 19 -5.96 10.80 20.16
N ILE A 20 -6.20 9.78 19.33
CA ILE A 20 -7.37 8.91 19.48
C ILE A 20 -7.35 8.24 20.86
N HIS A 21 -6.22 7.68 21.28
CA HIS A 21 -6.08 7.11 22.62
C HIS A 21 -6.36 8.13 23.72
N ALA A 22 -5.77 9.33 23.64
CA ALA A 22 -5.97 10.39 24.63
C ALA A 22 -7.45 10.81 24.72
N LEU A 23 -8.14 10.93 23.59
CA LEU A 23 -9.57 11.27 23.54
C LEU A 23 -10.44 10.16 24.15
N VAL A 24 -10.12 8.90 23.89
CA VAL A 24 -10.85 7.77 24.50
C VAL A 24 -10.66 7.76 26.03
N VAL A 25 -9.44 8.01 26.52
CA VAL A 25 -9.18 8.12 27.97
C VAL A 25 -9.94 9.30 28.57
N ALA A 26 -9.82 10.50 27.99
CA ALA A 26 -10.51 11.69 28.47
C ALA A 26 -12.02 11.47 28.57
N ARG A 27 -12.63 10.91 27.51
CA ARG A 27 -14.06 10.60 27.50
C ARG A 27 -14.44 9.49 28.47
N ALA A 28 -13.56 8.55 28.81
CA ALA A 28 -13.86 7.51 29.80
C ALA A 28 -13.82 8.04 31.24
N GLU A 29 -13.01 9.06 31.53
CA GLU A 29 -12.90 9.69 32.85
C GLU A 29 -13.97 10.77 33.11
N GLU A 30 -14.54 11.36 32.04
CA GLU A 30 -15.63 12.33 32.15
C GLU A 30 -16.90 11.75 32.79
N THR A 31 -17.53 12.50 33.70
CA THR A 31 -18.72 12.07 34.45
C THR A 31 -19.94 11.76 33.56
N GLU A 32 -20.09 12.50 32.45
CA GLU A 32 -21.09 12.29 31.39
C GLU A 32 -20.48 11.69 30.12
N GLY A 33 -19.33 11.02 30.27
CA GLY A 33 -18.58 10.42 29.20
C GLY A 33 -18.99 8.97 28.89
N LEU A 34 -18.00 8.16 28.54
CA LEU A 34 -18.16 6.80 28.05
C LEU A 34 -18.48 5.81 29.19
N ARG A 35 -19.76 5.48 29.37
CA ARG A 35 -20.23 4.55 30.43
C ARG A 35 -20.15 3.08 30.01
N VAL A 36 -18.94 2.57 29.83
CA VAL A 36 -18.69 1.16 29.47
C VAL A 36 -17.73 0.51 30.47
N PRO A 37 -17.93 -0.78 30.80
CA PRO A 37 -17.06 -1.45 31.75
C PRO A 37 -15.64 -1.66 31.17
N PRO A 38 -14.60 -1.71 32.01
CA PRO A 38 -13.20 -1.78 31.56
C PRO A 38 -12.89 -2.89 30.52
N PRO A 39 -13.46 -4.11 30.61
CA PRO A 39 -13.21 -5.14 29.60
C PRO A 39 -13.69 -4.76 28.18
N VAL A 40 -14.77 -4.00 28.07
CA VAL A 40 -15.30 -3.52 26.78
C VAL A 40 -14.41 -2.40 26.23
N LEU A 41 -13.95 -1.49 27.09
CA LEU A 41 -13.03 -0.44 26.70
C LEU A 41 -11.68 -0.99 26.22
N SER A 42 -11.16 -2.04 26.86
CA SER A 42 -9.96 -2.76 26.41
C SER A 42 -10.09 -3.27 24.97
N ARG A 43 -11.29 -3.74 24.58
CA ARG A 43 -11.55 -4.22 23.21
C ARG A 43 -11.42 -3.11 22.17
N VAL A 44 -11.72 -1.86 22.51
CA VAL A 44 -11.52 -0.70 21.64
C VAL A 44 -10.04 -0.51 21.37
N TYR A 45 -9.20 -0.45 22.42
CA TYR A 45 -7.74 -0.33 22.28
C TYR A 45 -7.12 -1.47 21.48
N GLN A 46 -7.60 -2.69 21.68
CA GLN A 46 -7.10 -3.83 20.92
C GLN A 46 -7.44 -3.70 19.43
N THR A 47 -8.66 -3.30 19.07
CA THR A 47 -9.07 -3.09 17.65
C THR A 47 -8.27 -1.96 16.99
N LEU A 48 -8.01 -0.92 17.77
CA LEU A 48 -7.16 0.21 17.41
C LEU A 48 -5.70 -0.24 17.16
N SER A 49 -5.15 -1.09 18.04
CA SER A 49 -3.84 -1.73 17.86
C SER A 49 -3.79 -2.64 16.63
N ASP A 50 -4.85 -3.40 16.36
CA ASP A 50 -4.97 -4.25 15.17
C ASP A 50 -4.92 -3.39 13.88
N GLY A 51 -5.51 -2.19 13.90
CA GLY A 51 -5.40 -1.21 12.82
C GLY A 51 -3.95 -0.74 12.59
N MET A 52 -3.23 -0.41 13.67
CA MET A 52 -1.81 -0.04 13.59
C MET A 52 -0.91 -1.19 13.15
N LEU A 53 -1.26 -2.44 13.47
CA LEU A 53 -0.56 -3.62 12.95
C LEU A 53 -0.63 -3.66 11.41
N GLY A 54 -1.82 -3.44 10.84
CA GLY A 54 -2.02 -3.37 9.40
C GLY A 54 -1.23 -2.23 8.75
N PHE A 55 -1.27 -1.03 9.34
CA PHE A 55 -0.45 0.10 8.89
C PHE A 55 1.04 -0.25 8.86
N ASN A 56 1.56 -0.84 9.94
CA ASN A 56 2.98 -1.20 10.02
C ASN A 56 3.41 -2.29 9.03
N GLN A 57 2.50 -3.21 8.67
CA GLN A 57 2.79 -4.19 7.63
C GLN A 57 2.90 -3.52 6.26
N ALA A 58 2.00 -2.58 5.94
CA ALA A 58 2.07 -1.80 4.71
C ALA A 58 3.32 -0.90 4.68
N ASP A 59 3.65 -0.23 5.79
CA ASP A 59 4.82 0.64 5.92
C ASP A 59 6.13 -0.13 5.73
N LYS A 60 6.23 -1.34 6.30
CA LYS A 60 7.37 -2.24 6.08
C LYS A 60 7.53 -2.57 4.59
N LEU A 61 6.45 -2.92 3.91
CA LEU A 61 6.50 -3.25 2.48
C LEU A 61 6.90 -2.00 1.66
N ALA A 62 6.33 -0.84 1.95
CA ALA A 62 6.63 0.41 1.25
C ALA A 62 8.09 0.88 1.45
N LYS A 63 8.67 0.64 2.64
CA LYS A 63 10.05 1.05 2.97
C LYS A 63 11.11 0.00 2.65
N THR A 64 10.72 -1.22 2.30
CA THR A 64 11.66 -2.30 1.97
C THR A 64 11.71 -2.47 0.46
N PRO A 65 12.65 -1.78 -0.24
CA PRO A 65 12.77 -1.93 -1.69
C PRO A 65 13.22 -3.34 -2.05
N PHE A 66 12.92 -3.77 -3.27
CA PHE A 66 13.44 -5.02 -3.78
C PHE A 66 14.98 -4.98 -3.83
N PRO A 67 15.67 -6.11 -3.59
CA PRO A 67 17.13 -6.13 -3.61
C PRO A 67 17.69 -5.71 -4.98
N MET A 68 18.30 -4.53 -5.03
CA MET A 68 18.91 -3.97 -6.25
C MET A 68 19.87 -4.96 -6.94
N PRO A 69 20.75 -5.70 -6.23
CA PRO A 69 21.62 -6.67 -6.90
C PRO A 69 20.85 -7.77 -7.63
N TYR A 70 19.70 -8.17 -7.12
CA TYR A 70 18.85 -9.17 -7.78
C TYR A 70 18.24 -8.61 -9.06
N ALA A 71 17.68 -7.40 -9.01
CA ALA A 71 17.14 -6.72 -10.20
C ALA A 71 18.20 -6.52 -11.29
N GLN A 72 19.44 -6.17 -10.90
CA GLN A 72 20.56 -6.02 -11.83
C GLN A 72 20.93 -7.36 -12.48
N MET A 73 21.05 -8.43 -11.67
CA MET A 73 21.36 -9.76 -12.20
C MET A 73 20.28 -10.27 -13.14
N LEU A 74 19.00 -10.09 -12.81
CA LEU A 74 17.88 -10.46 -13.68
C LEU A 74 17.93 -9.71 -15.01
N THR A 75 18.22 -8.40 -14.96
CA THR A 75 18.38 -7.57 -16.17
C THR A 75 19.52 -8.09 -17.05
N VAL A 76 20.69 -8.40 -16.47
CA VAL A 76 21.83 -8.95 -17.20
C VAL A 76 21.48 -10.30 -17.84
N LEU A 77 20.80 -11.19 -17.11
CA LEU A 77 20.37 -12.48 -17.64
C LEU A 77 19.38 -12.33 -18.81
N LEU A 78 18.44 -11.40 -18.73
CA LEU A 78 17.51 -11.10 -19.81
C LEU A 78 18.21 -10.51 -21.05
N LEU A 79 19.25 -9.69 -20.86
CA LEU A 79 20.08 -9.20 -21.96
C LEU A 79 20.82 -10.35 -22.67
N VAL A 80 21.42 -11.26 -21.90
CA VAL A 80 22.06 -12.46 -22.46
C VAL A 80 21.04 -13.33 -23.18
N PHE A 81 19.86 -13.55 -22.60
CA PHE A 81 18.76 -14.29 -23.20
C PHE A 81 18.31 -13.70 -24.55
N ASN A 82 18.15 -12.37 -24.62
CA ASN A 82 17.75 -11.68 -25.85
C ASN A 82 18.75 -11.88 -27.01
N VAL A 83 20.03 -12.12 -26.71
CA VAL A 83 21.07 -12.38 -27.71
C VAL A 83 21.19 -13.87 -28.04
N THR A 84 21.18 -14.73 -27.02
CA THR A 84 21.42 -16.18 -27.22
C THR A 84 20.23 -16.89 -27.83
N LEU A 85 18.99 -16.51 -27.45
CA LEU A 85 17.77 -17.12 -27.97
C LEU A 85 17.66 -17.05 -29.51
N PRO A 86 17.78 -15.88 -30.17
CA PRO A 86 17.66 -15.81 -31.63
C PRO A 86 18.76 -16.62 -32.34
N VAL A 87 19.98 -16.67 -31.79
CA VAL A 87 21.07 -17.50 -32.32
C VAL A 87 20.70 -18.98 -32.26
N MET A 88 20.16 -19.44 -31.13
CA MET A 88 19.74 -20.83 -30.96
C MET A 88 18.58 -21.20 -31.90
N ILE A 89 17.59 -20.33 -32.05
CA ILE A 89 16.45 -20.56 -32.95
C ILE A 89 16.92 -20.61 -34.41
N ALA A 90 17.76 -19.67 -34.84
CA ALA A 90 18.30 -19.64 -36.20
C ALA A 90 19.12 -20.89 -36.54
N GLY A 91 19.85 -21.45 -35.58
CA GLY A 91 20.64 -22.68 -35.77
C GLY A 91 19.83 -23.98 -35.80
N ASN A 92 18.58 -23.98 -35.32
CA ASN A 92 17.79 -25.22 -35.13
C ASN A 92 16.43 -25.23 -35.85
N VAL A 93 15.93 -24.08 -36.30
CA VAL A 93 14.61 -23.95 -36.94
C VAL A 93 14.77 -23.52 -38.40
N ASN A 94 14.53 -24.45 -39.32
CA ASN A 94 14.67 -24.21 -40.77
C ASN A 94 13.55 -23.34 -41.36
N ALA A 95 12.35 -23.38 -40.77
CA ALA A 95 11.21 -22.61 -41.24
C ALA A 95 11.27 -21.17 -40.70
N LEU A 96 11.60 -20.21 -41.56
CA LEU A 96 11.80 -18.80 -41.19
C LEU A 96 10.59 -18.20 -40.44
N TRP A 97 9.37 -18.45 -40.94
CA TRP A 97 8.15 -17.93 -40.30
C TRP A 97 8.00 -18.45 -38.86
N LEU A 98 8.31 -19.74 -38.64
CA LEU A 98 8.22 -20.37 -37.32
C LEU A 98 9.33 -19.84 -36.41
N ALA A 99 10.54 -19.67 -36.92
CA ALA A 99 11.66 -19.08 -36.19
C ALA A 99 11.32 -17.67 -35.68
N ILE A 100 10.72 -16.83 -36.53
CA ILE A 100 10.29 -15.47 -36.16
C ILE A 100 9.24 -15.52 -35.06
N VAL A 101 8.19 -16.34 -35.23
CA VAL A 101 7.11 -16.45 -34.24
C VAL A 101 7.64 -16.94 -32.90
N MET A 102 8.46 -18.00 -32.89
CA MET A 102 9.05 -18.58 -31.68
C MET A 102 9.93 -17.55 -30.95
N ASN A 103 10.73 -16.78 -31.68
CA ASN A 103 11.59 -15.76 -31.09
C ASN A 103 10.77 -14.62 -30.46
N VAL A 104 9.80 -14.07 -31.20
CA VAL A 104 8.95 -12.97 -30.71
C VAL A 104 8.16 -13.40 -29.48
N VAL A 105 7.49 -14.55 -29.53
CA VAL A 105 6.67 -15.04 -28.41
C VAL A 105 7.53 -15.26 -27.17
N SER A 106 8.70 -15.88 -27.33
CA SER A 106 9.59 -16.14 -26.19
C SER A 106 10.14 -14.85 -25.58
N VAL A 107 10.63 -13.91 -26.38
CA VAL A 107 11.14 -12.62 -25.88
C VAL A 107 10.03 -11.83 -25.19
N VAL A 108 8.86 -11.73 -25.80
CA VAL A 108 7.70 -11.04 -25.22
C VAL A 108 7.27 -11.70 -23.91
N ALA A 109 7.27 -13.02 -23.83
CA ALA A 109 6.90 -13.73 -22.61
C ALA A 109 7.85 -13.40 -21.44
N TYR A 110 9.16 -13.48 -21.65
CA TYR A 110 10.14 -13.23 -20.58
C TYR A 110 10.27 -11.75 -20.22
N GLN A 111 10.23 -10.85 -21.21
CA GLN A 111 10.23 -9.40 -20.95
C GLN A 111 8.93 -8.96 -20.28
N GLY A 112 7.78 -9.45 -20.75
CA GLY A 112 6.49 -9.17 -20.15
C GLY A 112 6.39 -9.65 -18.70
N LEU A 113 6.96 -10.82 -18.39
CA LEU A 113 7.03 -11.33 -17.02
C LEU A 113 7.90 -10.42 -16.13
N ASN A 114 9.05 -9.97 -16.63
CA ASN A 114 9.92 -9.05 -15.91
C ASN A 114 9.27 -7.70 -15.65
N GLU A 115 8.59 -7.13 -16.65
CA GLU A 115 7.84 -5.88 -16.50
C GLU A 115 6.68 -6.01 -15.52
N THR A 116 5.95 -7.13 -15.57
CA THR A 116 4.89 -7.43 -14.58
C THR A 116 5.47 -7.50 -13.16
N ALA A 117 6.62 -8.18 -12.98
CA ALA A 117 7.28 -8.25 -11.67
C ALA A 117 7.71 -6.86 -11.18
N ARG A 118 8.17 -5.99 -12.08
CA ARG A 118 8.57 -4.62 -11.77
C ARG A 118 7.39 -3.74 -11.35
N GLU A 119 6.24 -3.88 -12.01
CA GLU A 119 5.01 -3.18 -11.63
C GLU A 119 4.52 -3.63 -10.24
N LEU A 120 4.61 -4.92 -9.93
CA LEU A 120 4.18 -5.48 -8.64
C LEU A 120 5.12 -5.14 -7.46
N GLU A 121 6.33 -4.63 -7.71
CA GLU A 121 7.30 -4.29 -6.67
C GLU A 121 6.82 -3.14 -5.77
N ASP A 122 6.10 -2.16 -6.34
CA ASP A 122 5.68 -0.96 -5.62
C ASP A 122 4.17 -0.72 -5.73
N PRO A 123 3.35 -1.49 -5.00
CA PRO A 123 1.89 -1.46 -5.15
C PRO A 123 1.25 -0.18 -4.62
N PHE A 124 1.99 0.68 -3.91
CA PHE A 124 1.44 1.84 -3.21
C PHE A 124 1.67 3.16 -3.92
N LYS A 125 2.53 3.19 -4.95
CA LYS A 125 2.64 4.38 -5.79
C LYS A 125 1.37 4.54 -6.64
N PRO A 126 0.96 5.76 -6.99
CA PRO A 126 -0.17 5.99 -7.91
C PRO A 126 0.34 6.21 -9.34
N THR A 127 1.11 5.25 -9.88
CA THR A 127 1.82 5.42 -11.16
C THR A 127 1.18 4.62 -12.30
N HIS A 128 0.66 3.43 -11.99
CA HIS A 128 0.16 2.44 -12.91
C HIS A 128 -1.32 2.15 -12.69
N ALA A 129 -1.97 1.60 -13.71
CA ALA A 129 -3.40 1.30 -13.68
C ALA A 129 -3.74 0.17 -12.68
N ASN A 130 -2.79 -0.73 -12.39
CA ASN A 130 -2.98 -1.84 -11.47
C ASN A 130 -2.50 -1.55 -10.05
N ASP A 131 -2.09 -0.31 -9.77
CA ASP A 131 -1.66 0.09 -8.44
C ASP A 131 -2.83 0.09 -7.46
N LEU A 132 -2.51 0.04 -6.16
CA LEU A 132 -3.50 0.10 -5.12
C LEU A 132 -4.13 1.49 -5.10
N GLY A 133 -5.44 1.56 -5.33
CA GLY A 133 -6.23 2.80 -5.28
C GLY A 133 -6.37 3.35 -3.87
N LEU A 134 -5.25 3.80 -3.26
CA LEU A 134 -5.18 4.29 -1.89
C LEU A 134 -6.20 5.43 -1.61
N PRO A 135 -6.37 6.44 -2.49
CA PRO A 135 -7.39 7.47 -2.28
C PRO A 135 -8.81 6.91 -2.24
N GLN A 136 -9.12 5.95 -3.12
CA GLN A 136 -10.42 5.30 -3.19
C GLN A 136 -10.67 4.44 -1.95
N LEU A 137 -9.66 3.68 -1.50
CA LEU A 137 -9.74 2.90 -0.26
C LEU A 137 -9.99 3.79 0.96
N GLN A 138 -9.30 4.93 1.05
CA GLN A 138 -9.52 5.89 2.14
C GLN A 138 -10.93 6.51 2.07
N ALA A 139 -11.40 6.86 0.87
CA ALA A 139 -12.76 7.40 0.68
C ALA A 139 -13.83 6.38 1.10
N MET A 140 -13.65 5.11 0.75
CA MET A 140 -14.53 4.01 1.16
C MET A 140 -14.47 3.74 2.66
N PHE A 141 -13.30 3.85 3.28
CA PHE A 141 -13.19 3.76 4.74
C PHE A 141 -13.96 4.89 5.42
N ASN A 142 -13.74 6.13 4.97
CA ASN A 142 -14.42 7.32 5.49
C ASN A 142 -15.95 7.23 5.32
N SER A 143 -16.44 6.68 4.20
CA SER A 143 -17.89 6.48 4.01
C SER A 143 -18.47 5.48 5.01
N LYS A 144 -17.75 4.39 5.30
CA LYS A 144 -18.17 3.38 6.28
C LYS A 144 -18.21 3.95 7.70
N VAL A 145 -17.19 4.72 8.09
CA VAL A 145 -17.14 5.38 9.40
C VAL A 145 -18.30 6.35 9.55
N ARG A 146 -18.55 7.21 8.54
CA ARG A 146 -19.69 8.14 8.56
C ARG A 146 -21.04 7.44 8.69
N ALA A 147 -21.24 6.34 7.97
CA ALA A 147 -22.47 5.55 8.06
C ALA A 147 -22.64 4.90 9.45
N ALA A 148 -21.54 4.54 10.12
CA ALA A 148 -21.54 3.93 11.44
C ALA A 148 -21.74 4.95 12.59
N THR A 149 -21.69 6.26 12.33
CA THR A 149 -21.86 7.30 13.35
C THR A 149 -23.05 8.21 13.02
N PRO A 150 -24.29 7.81 13.35
CA PRO A 150 -25.47 8.65 13.16
C PRO A 150 -25.33 9.96 13.94
N GLY A 151 -25.42 11.10 13.25
CA GLY A 151 -25.27 12.45 13.84
C GLY A 151 -23.87 13.06 13.74
N ALA A 152 -22.85 12.31 13.29
CA ALA A 152 -21.51 12.85 13.10
C ALA A 152 -21.43 13.97 12.05
N SER A 153 -22.29 13.94 11.02
CA SER A 153 -22.35 15.02 10.02
C SER A 153 -22.65 16.36 10.67
N ALA A 154 -23.62 16.42 11.59
CA ALA A 154 -23.97 17.64 12.30
C ALA A 154 -22.84 18.15 13.22
N GLN A 155 -22.04 17.25 13.80
CA GLN A 155 -20.86 17.62 14.59
C GLN A 155 -19.67 18.06 13.74
N ILE A 156 -19.46 17.45 12.57
CA ILE A 156 -18.42 17.87 11.61
C ILE A 156 -18.77 19.27 11.07
N ASP A 157 -20.02 19.51 10.69
CA ASP A 157 -20.48 20.83 10.23
C ASP A 157 -20.29 21.92 11.29
N GLN A 158 -20.44 21.58 12.58
CA GLN A 158 -20.15 22.50 13.70
C GLN A 158 -18.66 22.75 13.88
N LEU A 159 -17.80 21.75 13.69
CA LEU A 159 -16.35 21.89 13.81
C LEU A 159 -15.73 22.64 12.63
N GLU A 160 -16.28 22.53 11.41
CA GLU A 160 -15.83 23.32 10.25
C GLU A 160 -16.22 24.81 10.35
N GLN A 161 -17.19 25.14 11.20
CA GLN A 161 -17.63 26.52 11.45
C GLN A 161 -16.87 27.22 12.60
N MET A 162 -16.06 26.49 13.36
CA MET A 162 -15.21 27.00 14.45
C MET A 162 -13.80 27.34 13.96
#